data_AF-A0A4Y2E0K0-F1
#
_entry.id   AF-A0A4Y2E0K0-F1
#
_cell.length_a   1.000
_cell.length_b   1.000
_cell.length_c   1.000
_cell.angle_alpha   90.00
_cell.angle_beta   90.00
_cell.angle_gamma   90.00
#
_symmetry.space_group_name_H-M   'P 1'
#
loop_
_entity.id
_entity.type
_entity.pdbx_description
1 polymer ?
#
loop_
_entity_poly.entity_id
_entity_poly.type
_entity_poly.pdbx_seq_one_letter_code
_entity_poly.pdbx_strand_id
1 'polypeptide(L)'
;MSYESPVWGAVAKTHINKLESARNKIARQITKAPWFVRNKQIRKELKLTPILDYFKKLAISFFHKLDNSTNTAIAEIPKYDPLQPKKKRRPRTLLINA
;
A
#
# COMPACT_ATOMS: atom_id res chain seq x y z
N MET A 1 2.50 -8.96 8.67
CA MET A 1 2.11 -7.63 8.15
C MET A 1 1.84 -7.59 6.65
N SER A 2 2.45 -8.43 5.80
CA SER A 2 2.24 -8.38 4.33
C SER A 2 0.89 -8.94 3.84
N TYR A 3 0.24 -9.83 4.61
CA TYR A 3 -1.01 -10.49 4.21
C TYR A 3 -2.16 -9.52 3.93
N GLU A 4 -2.24 -8.44 4.71
CA GLU A 4 -3.30 -7.43 4.57
C GLU A 4 -2.95 -6.31 3.58
N SER A 5 -1.75 -6.32 2.99
CA SER A 5 -1.26 -5.26 2.10
C SER A 5 -2.23 -4.83 0.99
N PRO A 6 -3.02 -5.73 0.36
CA PRO A 6 -3.99 -5.33 -0.66
C PRO A 6 -5.09 -4.41 -0.10
N VAL A 7 -5.43 -4.55 1.18
CA VAL A 7 -6.46 -3.77 1.88
C VAL A 7 -5.95 -2.38 2.24
N TRP A 8 -4.68 -2.26 2.61
CA TRP A 8 -4.10 -1.02 3.14
C TRP A 8 -4.09 0.15 2.15
N GLY A 9 -4.05 -0.10 0.84
CA GLY A 9 -4.12 0.99 -0.12
C GLY A 9 -5.47 1.72 -0.14
N ALA A 10 -6.57 1.07 0.30
CA ALA A 10 -7.92 1.63 0.35
C ALA A 10 -8.27 2.29 1.70
N VAL A 11 -7.30 2.36 2.63
CA VAL A 11 -7.48 2.91 3.98
C VAL A 11 -7.45 4.45 3.98
N ALA A 12 -8.08 5.07 4.96
CA ALA A 12 -8.11 6.53 5.10
C ALA A 12 -6.69 7.13 5.23
N LYS A 13 -6.50 8.31 4.65
CA LYS A 13 -5.24 9.07 4.62
C LYS A 13 -4.61 9.26 6.01
N THR A 14 -5.43 9.37 7.06
CA THR A 14 -4.99 9.53 8.45
C THR A 14 -4.13 8.36 8.94
N HIS A 15 -4.51 7.12 8.63
CA HIS A 15 -3.74 5.94 9.02
C HIS A 15 -2.44 5.82 8.21
N ILE A 16 -2.49 6.16 6.91
CA ILE A 16 -1.30 6.19 6.05
C ILE A 16 -0.28 7.21 6.58
N ASN A 17 -0.74 8.39 7.00
CA ASN A 17 0.11 9.42 7.58
C ASN A 17 0.76 8.98 8.90
N LYS A 18 0.01 8.28 9.78
CA LYS A 18 0.57 7.70 11.01
C LYS A 18 1.68 6.70 10.71
N LEU A 19 1.47 5.85 9.71
CA LEU A 19 2.41 4.81 9.32
C LEU A 19 3.66 5.37 8.63
N GLU A 20 3.50 6.37 7.75
CA GLU A 20 4.62 7.18 7.23
C GLU A 20 5.41 7.86 8.36
N SER A 21 4.71 8.39 9.37
CA SER A 21 5.37 9.03 10.52
C SER A 21 6.20 8.03 11.33
N ALA A 22 5.69 6.83 11.57
CA ALA A 22 6.44 5.75 12.22
C ALA A 22 7.68 5.34 11.39
N ARG A 23 7.51 5.17 10.08
CA ARG A 23 8.62 4.86 9.16
C ARG A 23 9.70 5.95 9.17
N ASN A 24 9.31 7.22 9.16
CA ASN A 24 10.24 8.34 9.21
C ASN A 24 11.06 8.36 10.52
N LYS A 25 10.45 8.01 11.65
CA LYS A 25 11.17 7.87 12.94
C LYS A 25 12.21 6.76 12.88
N ILE A 26 11.82 5.58 12.40
CA ILE A 26 12.71 4.42 12.26
C ILE A 26 13.88 4.74 11.32
N ALA A 27 13.58 5.32 10.14
CA ALA A 27 14.60 5.71 9.17
C ALA A 27 15.64 6.66 9.78
N ARG A 28 15.18 7.67 10.55
CA ARG A 28 16.06 8.63 11.22
C ARG A 28 16.92 7.99 12.32
N GLN A 29 16.36 7.03 13.07
CA GLN A 29 17.12 6.27 14.07
C GLN A 29 18.22 5.44 13.43
N ILE A 30 17.93 4.74 12.33
CA ILE A 30 18.91 3.92 11.59
C ILE A 30 20.04 4.78 11.04
N THR A 31 19.73 5.93 10.42
CA THR A 31 20.73 6.82 9.85
C THR A 31 21.43 7.71 10.88
N LYS A 32 21.00 7.67 12.15
CA LYS A 32 21.44 8.58 13.22
C LYS A 32 21.40 10.06 12.77
N ALA A 33 20.40 10.42 11.97
CA ALA A 33 20.38 11.74 11.34
C ALA A 33 19.98 12.86 12.33
N PRO A 34 20.73 13.97 12.40
CA PRO A 34 20.40 15.11 13.26
C PRO A 34 19.02 15.70 12.98
N TRP A 35 18.42 16.38 13.96
CA TRP A 35 17.05 16.91 13.87
C TRP A 35 16.84 17.87 12.68
N PHE A 36 17.85 18.64 12.31
CA PHE A 36 17.80 19.62 11.20
C PHE A 36 17.79 18.97 9.81
N VAL A 37 18.19 17.70 9.68
CA VAL A 37 18.10 16.98 8.40
C VAL A 37 16.63 16.72 8.08
N ARG A 38 16.18 17.05 6.87
CA ARG A 38 14.77 16.85 6.47
C ARG A 38 14.47 15.38 6.21
N ASN A 39 13.27 14.90 6.59
CA ASN A 39 12.81 13.53 6.29
C ASN A 39 12.84 13.19 4.79
N LYS A 40 12.63 14.19 3.90
CA LYS A 40 12.73 13.99 2.44
C LYS A 40 14.15 13.60 2.01
N GLN A 41 15.17 14.17 2.65
CA GLN A 41 16.57 13.87 2.35
C GLN A 41 16.91 12.44 2.80
N ILE A 42 16.59 12.09 4.05
CA ILE A 42 16.78 10.73 4.60
C ILE A 42 16.11 9.67 3.71
N ARG A 43 14.87 9.92 3.27
CA ARG A 43 14.17 8.99 2.37
C ARG A 43 14.85 8.85 1.01
N LYS A 44 15.39 9.95 0.45
CA LYS A 44 16.10 9.92 -0.84
C LYS A 44 17.41 9.14 -0.72
N GLU A 45 18.16 9.34 0.36
CA GLU A 45 19.41 8.62 0.64
C GLU A 45 19.16 7.12 0.84
N LEU A 46 18.12 6.76 1.59
CA LEU A 46 17.69 5.37 1.78
C LEU A 46 16.96 4.77 0.57
N LYS A 47 16.77 5.52 -0.52
CA LYS A 47 16.00 5.12 -1.72
C LYS A 47 14.62 4.54 -1.38
N LEU A 48 13.98 5.08 -0.34
CA LEU A 48 12.68 4.60 0.15
C LEU A 48 11.55 5.14 -0.74
N THR A 49 10.78 4.23 -1.34
CA THR A 49 9.53 4.59 -2.02
C THR A 49 8.46 5.01 -1.00
N PRO A 50 7.53 5.91 -1.36
CA PRO A 50 6.36 6.20 -0.55
C PRO A 50 5.62 4.91 -0.16
N ILE A 51 5.09 4.86 1.07
CA ILE A 51 4.44 3.65 1.58
C ILE A 51 3.19 3.28 0.77
N LEU A 52 2.49 4.31 0.27
CA LEU A 52 1.29 4.15 -0.53
C LEU A 52 1.61 3.46 -1.86
N ASP A 53 2.70 3.83 -2.51
CA ASP A 53 3.15 3.19 -3.76
C ASP A 53 3.59 1.74 -3.53
N TYR A 54 4.25 1.49 -2.40
CA TYR A 54 4.61 0.13 -1.99
C TYR A 54 3.37 -0.76 -1.80
N PHE A 55 2.36 -0.28 -1.07
CA PHE A 55 1.11 -1.02 -0.88
C PHE A 55 0.33 -1.19 -2.17
N LYS A 56 0.31 -0.17 -3.05
CA LYS A 56 -0.28 -0.28 -4.38
C LYS A 56 0.38 -1.40 -5.18
N LYS A 57 1.71 -1.43 -5.26
CA LYS A 57 2.46 -2.47 -5.98
C LYS A 57 2.12 -3.87 -5.45
N LEU A 58 2.08 -4.02 -4.13
CA LEU A 58 1.68 -5.28 -3.51
C LEU A 58 0.23 -5.66 -3.82
N ALA A 59 -0.71 -4.71 -3.73
CA ALA A 59 -2.12 -4.92 -4.06
C ALA A 59 -2.29 -5.38 -5.51
N ILE A 60 -1.64 -4.70 -6.47
CA ILE A 60 -1.66 -5.06 -7.90
C ILE A 60 -1.13 -6.49 -8.07
N SER A 61 0.04 -6.79 -7.50
CA SER A 61 0.64 -8.13 -7.63
C SER A 61 -0.24 -9.23 -7.03
N PHE A 62 -0.96 -8.93 -5.94
CA PHE A 62 -1.86 -9.86 -5.29
C PHE A 62 -3.10 -10.12 -6.15
N PHE A 63 -3.77 -9.07 -6.63
CA PHE A 63 -4.95 -9.23 -7.49
C PHE A 63 -4.63 -9.91 -8.81
N HIS A 64 -3.48 -9.59 -9.42
CA HIS A 64 -3.01 -10.28 -10.61
C HIS A 64 -2.78 -11.78 -10.37
N LYS A 65 -2.22 -12.16 -9.20
CA LYS A 65 -2.07 -13.57 -8.83
C LYS A 65 -3.41 -14.25 -8.58
N LEU A 66 -4.36 -13.56 -7.95
CA LEU A 66 -5.71 -14.09 -7.75
C LEU A 66 -6.41 -14.34 -9.09
N ASP A 67 -6.34 -13.36 -10.00
CA ASP A 67 -7.02 -13.44 -11.29
C ASP A 67 -6.41 -14.52 -12.21
N ASN A 68 -5.11 -14.81 -12.07
CA ASN A 68 -4.41 -15.87 -12.82
C ASN A 68 -4.35 -17.23 -12.08
N SER A 69 -4.97 -17.36 -10.91
CA SER A 69 -4.91 -18.60 -10.14
C SER A 69 -5.78 -19.69 -10.76
N THR A 70 -5.28 -20.93 -10.75
CA THR A 70 -6.03 -22.13 -11.22
C THR A 70 -6.93 -22.74 -10.15
N ASN A 71 -6.96 -22.16 -8.95
CA ASN A 71 -7.70 -22.69 -7.82
C ASN A 71 -9.20 -22.40 -7.97
N THR A 72 -10.01 -23.46 -7.99
CA THR A 72 -11.47 -23.39 -8.16
C THR A 72 -12.15 -22.57 -7.07
N ALA A 73 -11.70 -22.70 -5.81
CA ALA A 73 -12.26 -21.95 -4.69
C ALA A 73 -12.04 -20.43 -4.82
N ILE A 74 -10.97 -20.01 -5.50
CA ILE A 74 -10.72 -18.58 -5.78
C ILE A 74 -11.61 -18.10 -6.93
N ALA A 75 -11.84 -18.95 -7.94
CA ALA A 75 -12.73 -18.65 -9.05
C ALA A 75 -14.20 -18.47 -8.62
N GLU A 76 -14.62 -19.18 -7.57
CA GLU A 76 -15.96 -19.06 -6.97
C GLU A 76 -16.18 -17.75 -6.21
N ILE A 77 -15.12 -16.99 -5.88
CA ILE A 77 -15.25 -15.72 -5.17
C ILE A 77 -15.96 -14.70 -6.09
N PRO A 78 -17.09 -14.10 -5.64
CA PRO A 78 -17.84 -13.17 -6.47
C PRO A 78 -17.00 -11.93 -6.81
N LYS A 79 -16.88 -11.66 -8.11
CA LYS A 79 -16.26 -10.44 -8.62
C LYS A 79 -17.24 -9.28 -8.44
N TYR A 80 -16.72 -8.11 -8.09
CA TYR A 80 -17.49 -6.88 -8.05
C TYR A 80 -16.83 -5.87 -8.98
N ASP A 81 -17.64 -5.02 -9.60
CA ASP A 81 -17.13 -3.92 -10.41
C ASP A 81 -16.61 -2.79 -9.49
N PRO A 82 -15.30 -2.47 -9.54
CA PRO A 82 -14.71 -1.47 -8.67
C PRO A 82 -15.07 -0.02 -9.06
N LEU A 83 -15.70 0.21 -10.23
CA LEU A 83 -16.22 1.52 -10.64
C LEU A 83 -17.55 1.87 -9.96
N GLN A 84 -18.24 0.89 -9.38
CA GLN A 84 -19.52 1.13 -8.72
C GLN A 84 -19.36 2.04 -7.48
N PRO A 85 -20.19 3.10 -7.33
CA PRO A 85 -20.02 4.09 -6.28
C PRO A 85 -20.14 3.50 -4.87
N LYS A 86 -20.99 2.48 -4.68
CA LYS A 86 -21.16 1.78 -3.39
C LYS A 86 -19.96 0.91 -3.00
N LYS A 87 -18.99 0.69 -3.91
CA LYS A 87 -17.84 -0.21 -3.71
C LYS A 87 -16.48 0.50 -3.68
N LYS A 88 -16.44 1.84 -3.69
CA LYS A 88 -15.20 2.66 -3.70
C LYS A 88 -14.23 2.43 -2.54
N ARG A 89 -14.71 1.88 -1.40
CA ARG A 89 -13.86 1.57 -0.23
C ARG A 89 -13.24 0.16 -0.28
N ARG A 90 -13.46 -0.57 -1.37
CA ARG A 90 -12.96 -1.94 -1.50
C ARG A 90 -11.55 -1.97 -2.12
N PRO A 91 -10.73 -2.98 -1.80
CA PRO A 91 -9.33 -3.03 -2.22
C PRO A 91 -9.06 -2.99 -3.73
N ARG A 92 -9.90 -3.59 -4.58
CA ARG A 92 -9.69 -3.57 -6.05
C ARG A 92 -9.86 -2.18 -6.68
N THR A 93 -10.45 -1.20 -5.99
CA THR A 93 -10.53 0.18 -6.51
C THR A 93 -9.15 0.81 -6.70
N LEU A 94 -8.13 0.28 -6.01
CA LEU A 94 -6.74 0.70 -6.18
C LEU A 94 -6.16 0.38 -7.57
N LEU A 95 -6.77 -0.57 -8.28
CA LEU A 95 -6.35 -0.97 -9.63
C LEU A 95 -6.83 0.02 -10.69
N ILE A 96 -7.93 0.75 -10.44
CA ILE A 96 -8.51 1.70 -11.41
C ILE A 96 -7.74 3.03 -11.42
N ASN A 97 -7.26 3.47 -10.26
CA ASN A 97 -6.53 4.74 -10.11
C ASN A 97 -5.00 4.53 -10.20
N ALA A 98 -4.57 3.52 -10.97
CA ALA A 98 -3.17 3.15 -11.16
C ALA A 98 -2.52 3.98 -12.27
#